data_AF-A0A1B8VUK9-F1
#
_entry.id   AF-A0A1B8VUK9-F1
#
_cell.length_a   1.000
_cell.length_b   1.000
_cell.length_c   1.000
_cell.angle_alpha   90.00
_cell.angle_beta   90.00
_cell.angle_gamma   90.00
#
_symmetry.space_group_name_H-M   'P 1'
#
loop_
_entity.id
_entity.type
_entity.pdbx_description
1 polymer ?
#
loop_
_entity_poly.entity_id
_entity_poly.type
_entity_poly.pdbx_seq_one_letter_code
_entity_poly.pdbx_strand_id
1 'polypeptide(L)' 'MPRMTLAEAQAMYKLWTDAEIALATGQSYSIAGRSLTRVDMSTVLERKKYYGRMCNELESGRRRTKVRSITPFDL' A
#
# COMPACT_ATOMS: atom_id res chain seq x y z
N MET A 1 7.72 15.53 8.46
CA MET A 1 7.63 14.38 9.38
C MET A 1 6.93 13.23 8.66
N PRO A 2 7.31 11.97 8.87
CA PRO A 2 6.54 10.84 8.34
C PRO A 2 5.10 10.93 8.86
N ARG A 3 4.09 10.71 7.99
CA ARG A 3 2.68 10.85 8.37
C ARG A 3 2.19 9.75 9.34
N MET A 4 2.99 8.72 9.55
CA MET A 4 2.70 7.54 10.38
C MET A 4 4.00 6.83 10.74
N THR A 5 4.03 6.06 11.84
CA THR A 5 5.20 5.26 12.22
C THR A 5 5.32 3.97 11.40
N LEU A 6 6.51 3.34 11.41
CA LEU A 6 6.76 2.08 10.68
C LEU A 6 5.90 0.92 11.20
N ALA A 7 5.73 0.83 12.52
CA ALA A 7 4.90 -0.20 13.14
C ALA A 7 3.42 -0.09 12.74
N GLU A 8 2.89 1.13 12.71
CA GLU A 8 1.53 1.39 12.24
C GLU A 8 1.38 1.06 10.74
N ALA A 9 2.40 1.34 9.92
CA ALA A 9 2.39 1.01 8.48
C ALA A 9 2.35 -0.49 8.22
N GLN A 10 3.12 -1.25 8.99
CA GLN A 10 3.12 -2.72 8.93
C GLN A 10 1.78 -3.30 9.40
N ALA A 11 1.20 -2.76 10.47
CA ALA A 11 -0.11 -3.18 10.97
C ALA A 11 -1.22 -2.97 9.92
N MET A 12 -1.25 -1.80 9.27
CA MET A 12 -2.18 -1.52 8.18
C MET A 12 -1.91 -2.43 6.97
N TYR A 13 -0.65 -2.60 6.56
CA TYR A 13 -0.32 -3.49 5.44
C TYR A 13 -0.79 -4.94 5.67
N LYS A 14 -0.64 -5.45 6.88
CA LYS A 14 -1.16 -6.77 7.28
C LYS A 14 -2.68 -6.83 7.18
N LEU A 15 -3.38 -5.82 7.72
CA LEU A 15 -4.85 -5.73 7.65
C LEU A 15 -5.37 -5.77 6.21
N TRP A 16 -4.74 -5.01 5.29
CA TRP A 16 -5.14 -4.98 3.88
C TRP A 16 -4.77 -6.27 3.12
N THR A 17 -3.73 -6.98 3.55
CA THR A 17 -3.37 -8.29 3.00
C THR A 17 -4.38 -9.37 3.43
N ASP A 18 -4.82 -9.33 4.68
CA ASP A 18 -5.86 -10.23 5.20
C ASP A 18 -7.21 -9.99 4.48
N ALA A 19 -7.57 -8.72 4.28
CA ALA A 19 -8.76 -8.34 3.51
C ALA A 19 -8.69 -8.81 2.04
N GLU A 20 -7.51 -8.78 1.41
CA GLU A 20 -7.30 -9.33 0.06
C GLU A 20 -7.51 -10.84 0.03
N ILE A 21 -7.00 -11.59 1.03
CA ILE A 21 -7.17 -13.04 1.14
C ILE A 21 -8.64 -13.41 1.35
N ALA A 22 -9.34 -12.70 2.24
CA ALA A 22 -10.77 -12.89 2.48
C ALA A 22 -11.62 -12.63 1.22
N LEU A 23 -11.24 -11.62 0.42
CA LEU A 23 -11.91 -11.31 -0.83
C LEU A 23 -11.57 -12.33 -1.94
N ALA A 24 -10.32 -12.76 -2.03
CA ALA A 24 -9.84 -13.73 -3.02
C ALA A 24 -10.41 -15.14 -2.80
N THR A 25 -10.66 -15.53 -1.54
CA THR A 25 -11.29 -16.80 -1.17
C THR A 25 -12.79 -16.82 -1.44
N GLY A 26 -13.37 -15.72 -1.94
CA GLY A 26 -14.79 -15.66 -2.34
C GLY A 26 -15.77 -15.70 -1.16
N GLN A 27 -15.30 -15.48 0.07
CA GLN A 27 -16.20 -15.39 1.21
C GLN A 27 -17.01 -14.10 1.12
N SER A 28 -18.30 -14.28 0.89
CA SER A 28 -19.29 -13.21 0.97
C SER A 28 -19.43 -12.81 2.45
N TYR A 29 -18.68 -11.80 2.90
CA TYR A 29 -18.84 -11.27 4.25
C TYR A 29 -20.13 -10.44 4.34
N SER A 30 -21.16 -11.00 4.97
CA SER A 30 -22.40 -10.28 5.28
C SER A 30 -22.26 -9.59 6.64
N ILE A 31 -22.17 -8.25 6.63
CA ILE A 31 -22.27 -7.43 7.84
C ILE A 31 -23.65 -6.79 7.86
N ALA A 32 -24.42 -7.09 8.92
CA ALA A 32 -25.65 -6.40 9.28
C ALA A 32 -26.70 -6.25 8.15
N GLY A 33 -26.97 -7.32 7.40
CA GLY A 33 -28.06 -7.35 6.42
C GLY A 33 -27.85 -6.48 5.18
N ARG A 34 -26.64 -5.92 4.99
CA ARG A 34 -26.23 -5.28 3.74
C ARG A 34 -25.24 -6.19 3.06
N SER A 35 -25.62 -6.73 1.91
CA SER A 35 -24.73 -7.40 0.97
C SER A 35 -23.68 -6.40 0.50
N LEU A 36 -22.53 -6.36 1.17
CA LEU A 36 -21.42 -5.51 0.75
C LEU A 36 -20.72 -6.19 -0.43
N THR A 37 -21.38 -6.22 -1.59
CA THR A 37 -20.81 -6.70 -2.85
C THR A 37 -19.63 -5.83 -3.21
N ARG A 38 -18.42 -6.39 -3.05
CA ARG A 38 -17.15 -5.78 -3.46
C ARG A 38 -16.92 -4.39 -2.86
N VAL A 39 -16.10 -4.32 -1.82
CA VAL A 39 -15.00 -3.36 -1.95
C VAL A 39 -14.33 -3.75 -3.26
N ASP A 40 -14.38 -2.88 -4.28
CA ASP A 40 -13.70 -3.15 -5.54
C ASP A 40 -12.28 -3.56 -5.19
N MET A 41 -11.90 -4.78 -5.58
CA MET A 41 -10.57 -5.34 -5.30
C MET A 41 -9.45 -4.34 -5.64
N SER A 42 -9.72 -3.45 -6.61
CA SER A 42 -8.90 -2.28 -6.94
C SER A 42 -8.58 -1.38 -5.74
N THR A 43 -9.54 -1.06 -4.88
CA THR A 43 -9.36 -0.23 -3.69
C THR A 43 -8.46 -0.93 -2.67
N VAL A 44 -8.67 -2.24 -2.44
CA VAL A 44 -7.82 -3.03 -1.52
C VAL A 44 -6.38 -3.08 -2.04
N LEU A 45 -6.20 -3.35 -3.33
CA LEU A 45 -4.89 -3.38 -3.98
C LEU A 45 -4.21 -2.01 -3.95
N GLU A 46 -4.96 -0.92 -4.17
CA GLU A 46 -4.42 0.44 -4.09
C GLU A 46 -3.94 0.78 -2.68
N ARG A 47 -4.75 0.47 -1.65
CA ARG A 47 -4.39 0.69 -0.25
C ARG A 47 -3.20 -0.17 0.16
N LYS A 48 -3.19 -1.46 -0.19
CA LYS A 48 -2.05 -2.36 0.06
C LYS A 48 -0.76 -1.82 -0.56
N LYS A 49 -0.82 -1.36 -1.82
CA LYS A 49 0.32 -0.75 -2.52
C LYS A 49 0.79 0.54 -1.85
N TYR A 50 -0.14 1.38 -1.39
CA TYR A 50 0.17 2.61 -0.67
C TYR A 50 0.94 2.31 0.63
N TYR A 51 0.42 1.42 1.48
CA TYR A 51 1.08 1.07 2.75
C TYR A 51 2.40 0.32 2.52
N GLY A 52 2.50 -0.55 1.51
CA GLY A 52 3.76 -1.21 1.16
C GLY A 52 4.85 -0.22 0.73
N ARG A 53 4.49 0.83 -0.02
CA ARG A 53 5.40 1.95 -0.34
C ARG A 53 5.80 2.72 0.91
N MET A 54 4.86 3.02 1.81
CA MET A 54 5.18 3.70 3.07
C MET A 54 6.13 2.88 3.94
N CYS A 55 5.91 1.57 4.09
CA CYS A 55 6.83 0.69 4.82
C CYS A 55 8.24 0.78 4.23
N ASN A 56 8.38 0.67 2.91
CA ASN A 56 9.67 0.74 2.24
C ASN A 56 10.34 2.13 2.39
N GLU A 57 9.57 3.21 2.26
CA GLU A 57 10.09 4.58 2.43
C GLU A 57 10.55 4.87 3.87
N LEU A 58 9.82 4.35 4.86
CA LEU A 58 10.15 4.50 6.28
C LEU A 58 11.33 3.62 6.69
N GLU A 59 11.41 2.40 6.16
CA GLU A 59 12.50 1.46 6.42
C GLU A 59 13.80 1.88 5.74
N SER A 60 13.73 2.33 4.48
CA SER A 60 14.92 2.75 3.71
C SER A 60 15.48 4.12 4.09
N GLY A 61 14.82 4.85 5.00
CA GLY A 61 15.35 6.09 5.58
C GLY A 61 15.69 7.20 4.57
N ARG A 62 15.07 7.17 3.37
CA ARG A 62 15.35 8.05 2.21
C ARG A 62 16.84 8.18 1.84
N ARG A 63 17.20 7.58 0.69
CA ARG A 63 17.86 8.29 -0.44
C ARG A 63 17.91 7.38 -1.66
N ARG A 64 16.97 7.56 -2.59
CA ARG A 64 17.16 7.14 -3.99
C ARG A 64 17.19 8.38 -4.87
N THR A 65 18.34 9.05 -4.90
CA THR A 65 18.62 10.08 -5.91
C THR A 65 18.81 9.37 -7.24
N LYS A 66 17.75 9.22 -8.03
CA LYS A 66 17.85 8.64 -9.36
C LYS A 66 18.24 9.73 -10.35
N VAL A 67 19.55 9.89 -10.58
CA VAL A 67 20.08 10.76 -11.65
C VAL A 67 19.55 10.21 -12.97
N ARG A 68 18.80 11.04 -13.71
CA ARG A 68 18.07 10.60 -14.92
C ARG A 68 18.74 11.02 -16.23
N SER A 69 19.68 11.96 -16.19
CA SER A 69 20.53 12.34 -17.33
C SER A 69 21.76 13.12 -16.84
N ILE A 70 22.93 12.82 -17.40
CA ILE A 70 24.11 13.69 -17.38
C ILE A 70 24.33 14.03 -18.86
N THR A 71 23.86 15.20 -19.27
CA THR A 71 24.23 15.78 -20.57
C THR A 71 25.40 16.71 -20.31
N PRO A 72 26.63 16.38 -20.76
CA PRO A 72 27.73 17.32 -20.69
C PRO A 72 27.38 18.51 -21.60
N PHE A 73 27.31 19.69 -20.99
CA PHE A 73 27.21 20.95 -21.71
C PHE A 73 28.66 21.39 -21.99
N ASP A 74 29.15 21.10 -23.18
CA ASP A 74 30.42 21.63 -23.67
C ASP A 74 30.15 23.02 -24.28
N LEU A 75 31.00 24.00 -23.96
CA LEU A 75 30.90 25.43 -24.30
C LEU A 75 31.31 25.73 -25.75
#